data_AF-A0A7X3I746-F1
#
_entry.id   AF-A0A7X3I746-F1
#
_cell.length_a   1.000
_cell.length_b   1.000
_cell.length_c   1.000
_cell.angle_alpha   90.00
_cell.angle_beta   90.00
_cell.angle_gamma   90.00
#
_symmetry.space_group_name_H-M   'P 1'
#
loop_
_entity.id
_entity.type
_entity.pdbx_description
1 polymer ?
#
loop_
_entity_poly.entity_id
_entity_poly.type
_entity_poly.pdbx_seq_one_letter_code
_entity_poly.pdbx_strand_id
1 'polypeptide(L)'
;MSGGGRSDGPAGLIPAILAGLTLRGSGFLNGRPPRPAANTQRDPNDPGHETRDVNVRNTALVMAGLAVTALAVIGTMIWLMHTFAASQRRSLPALTPQQTARLAPPPPNLQANPYADIDRERAATEARIAGYGYRDEAHTRARIPIDRAMELIVGRSLEPTEPAAR
;
A
#
# COMPACT_ATOMS: atom_id res chain seq x y z
N MET A 1 -28.14 -58.76 -23.82
CA MET A 1 -27.36 -58.16 -24.93
C MET A 1 -28.22 -57.03 -25.47
N SER A 2 -27.88 -55.75 -25.49
CA SER A 2 -26.62 -54.98 -25.41
C SER A 2 -27.04 -53.60 -24.84
N GLY A 3 -26.41 -53.04 -23.80
CA GLY A 3 -25.23 -52.17 -23.94
C GLY A 3 -25.61 -50.89 -24.71
N GLY A 4 -25.56 -49.67 -24.19
CA GLY A 4 -24.88 -49.07 -23.05
C GLY A 4 -24.78 -47.57 -23.40
N GLY A 5 -25.10 -46.69 -22.46
CA GLY A 5 -25.23 -45.26 -22.69
C GLY A 5 -23.92 -44.56 -23.11
N ARG A 6 -24.06 -43.46 -23.86
CA ARG A 6 -23.03 -42.42 -23.93
C ARG A 6 -23.67 -41.09 -23.58
N SER A 7 -23.14 -40.53 -22.50
CA SER A 7 -23.36 -39.18 -22.00
C SER A 7 -22.65 -38.16 -22.87
N ASP A 8 -23.39 -37.17 -23.34
CA ASP A 8 -22.86 -35.92 -23.87
C ASP A 8 -22.50 -34.99 -22.70
N GLY A 9 -21.27 -34.47 -22.71
CA GLY A 9 -20.79 -33.50 -21.73
C GLY A 9 -19.43 -32.91 -22.15
N PRO A 10 -19.23 -31.58 -22.07
CA PRO A 10 -18.11 -30.89 -22.69
C PRO A 10 -16.89 -30.80 -21.75
N ALA A 11 -15.72 -31.22 -22.23
CA ALA A 11 -14.47 -31.04 -21.50
C ALA A 11 -13.43 -30.43 -22.44
N GLY A 12 -13.23 -29.11 -22.28
CA GLY A 12 -12.09 -28.43 -22.86
C GLY A 12 -10.81 -28.90 -22.19
N LEU A 13 -9.76 -29.10 -22.99
CA LEU A 13 -8.37 -29.04 -22.56
C LEU A 13 -7.54 -28.58 -23.77
N ILE A 14 -7.04 -27.34 -23.68
CA ILE A 14 -6.03 -26.77 -24.56
C ILE A 14 -4.69 -27.46 -24.23
N PRO A 15 -3.99 -28.12 -25.18
CA PRO A 15 -2.57 -28.36 -25.02
C PRO A 15 -1.81 -27.17 -25.61
N ALA A 16 -1.48 -26.22 -24.73
CA ALA A 16 -0.47 -25.19 -24.94
C ALA A 16 0.92 -25.83 -24.84
N ILE A 17 1.27 -26.74 -25.76
CA ILE A 17 2.61 -27.34 -25.86
C ILE A 17 2.99 -27.50 -27.34
N LEU A 18 2.88 -26.42 -28.12
CA LEU A 18 3.36 -26.44 -29.52
C LEU A 18 4.04 -25.13 -29.96
N ALA A 19 4.68 -24.42 -29.04
CA ALA A 19 5.49 -23.22 -29.34
C ALA A 19 7.00 -23.43 -29.12
N GLY A 20 7.45 -24.65 -28.82
CA GLY A 20 8.87 -24.98 -28.66
C GLY A 20 9.57 -25.51 -29.93
N LEU A 21 8.82 -25.88 -30.97
CA LEU A 21 9.34 -26.66 -32.11
C LEU A 21 9.52 -25.88 -33.42
N THR A 22 9.17 -24.59 -33.48
CA THR A 22 9.37 -23.77 -34.68
C THR A 22 10.74 -23.09 -34.75
N LEU A 23 11.59 -23.24 -33.71
CA LEU A 23 12.97 -22.73 -33.72
C LEU A 23 14.02 -23.81 -34.05
N ARG A 24 13.63 -24.88 -34.75
CA ARG A 24 14.58 -25.87 -35.31
C ARG A 24 14.95 -25.58 -36.78
N GLY A 25 14.43 -24.49 -37.35
CA GLY A 25 14.58 -24.16 -38.77
C GLY A 25 15.57 -23.03 -39.11
N SER A 26 16.19 -22.35 -38.14
CA SER A 26 17.20 -21.34 -38.42
C SER A 26 18.59 -21.97 -38.44
N GLY A 27 19.25 -21.93 -39.61
CA GLY A 27 20.48 -22.64 -39.95
C GLY A 27 21.75 -22.21 -39.17
N PHE A 28 21.75 -22.37 -37.86
CA PHE A 28 22.89 -22.09 -36.97
C PHE A 28 23.81 -23.30 -36.71
N LEU A 29 23.65 -24.42 -37.43
CA LEU A 29 24.39 -25.67 -37.15
C LEU A 29 25.50 -26.05 -38.14
N ASN A 30 25.74 -25.27 -39.20
CA ASN A 30 26.86 -25.55 -40.11
C ASN A 30 28.10 -24.74 -39.73
N GLY A 31 28.95 -25.34 -38.89
CA GLY A 31 30.28 -24.80 -38.59
C GLY A 31 30.92 -25.30 -37.31
N ARG A 32 30.77 -26.59 -36.94
CA ARG A 32 31.62 -27.15 -35.89
C ARG A 32 33.00 -27.46 -36.49
N PRO A 33 34.07 -26.71 -36.16
CA PRO A 33 35.41 -27.15 -36.51
C PRO A 33 35.72 -28.48 -35.79
N PRO A 34 36.62 -29.31 -36.34
CA PRO A 34 37.06 -30.53 -35.66
C PRO A 34 37.54 -30.20 -34.25
N ARG A 35 37.10 -30.97 -33.25
CA ARG A 35 37.56 -30.84 -31.87
C ARG A 35 39.07 -31.09 -31.86
N PRO A 36 39.91 -30.13 -31.41
CA PRO A 36 41.31 -30.44 -31.13
C PRO A 36 41.37 -31.52 -30.04
N ALA A 37 42.37 -32.40 -30.12
CA ALA A 37 42.56 -33.49 -29.16
C ALA A 37 42.53 -32.94 -27.72
N ALA A 38 41.77 -33.59 -26.84
CA ALA A 38 41.43 -33.07 -25.50
C ALA A 38 42.64 -32.88 -24.55
N ASN A 39 43.86 -33.21 -24.97
CA ASN A 39 45.05 -33.31 -24.12
C ASN A 39 46.25 -32.49 -24.64
N THR A 40 46.03 -31.30 -25.20
CA THR A 40 47.13 -30.32 -25.31
C THR A 40 47.29 -29.61 -23.96
N GLN A 41 48.42 -29.86 -23.29
CA GLN A 41 48.81 -29.18 -22.06
C GLN A 41 48.77 -27.66 -22.29
N ARG A 42 47.79 -26.97 -21.69
CA ARG A 42 47.72 -25.51 -21.71
C ARG A 42 48.83 -24.95 -20.82
N ASP A 43 49.52 -23.91 -21.30
CA ASP A 43 50.54 -23.22 -20.52
C ASP A 43 49.89 -22.61 -19.26
N PRO A 44 50.37 -22.92 -18.04
CA PRO A 44 49.85 -22.35 -16.79
C PRO A 44 49.93 -20.81 -16.74
N ASN A 45 50.75 -20.20 -17.59
CA ASN A 45 50.98 -18.75 -17.62
C ASN A 45 50.24 -18.03 -18.76
N ASP A 46 49.47 -18.75 -19.59
CA ASP A 46 48.69 -18.13 -20.66
C ASP A 46 47.39 -17.54 -20.07
N PRO A 47 47.20 -16.20 -20.07
CA PRO A 47 45.96 -15.59 -19.64
C PRO A 47 44.91 -15.89 -20.72
N GLY A 48 44.22 -17.01 -20.60
CA GLY A 48 43.15 -17.40 -21.52
C GLY A 48 42.09 -16.30 -21.59
N HIS A 49 41.97 -15.65 -22.74
CA HIS A 49 40.97 -14.62 -23.00
C HIS A 49 40.19 -14.92 -24.28
N GLU A 50 38.97 -14.41 -24.36
CA GLU A 50 38.11 -14.58 -25.52
C GLU A 50 38.63 -13.71 -26.68
N THR A 51 38.98 -14.33 -27.80
CA THR A 51 39.55 -13.65 -28.98
C THR A 51 38.48 -13.13 -29.94
N ARG A 52 37.19 -13.18 -29.56
CA ARG A 52 36.06 -12.86 -30.42
C ARG A 52 35.10 -11.93 -29.70
N ASP A 53 34.83 -10.79 -30.32
CA ASP A 53 33.86 -9.84 -29.78
C ASP A 53 32.43 -10.35 -29.87
N VAL A 54 31.63 -9.98 -28.87
CA VAL A 54 30.18 -10.24 -28.86
C VAL A 54 29.54 -9.54 -30.05
N ASN A 55 28.70 -10.27 -30.79
CA ASN A 55 27.95 -9.70 -31.91
C ASN A 55 26.87 -8.74 -31.40
N VAL A 56 27.18 -7.45 -31.38
CA VAL A 56 26.31 -6.37 -30.89
C VAL A 56 24.92 -6.41 -31.52
N ARG A 57 24.82 -6.71 -32.82
CA ARG A 57 23.54 -6.78 -33.53
C ARG A 57 22.67 -7.91 -33.02
N ASN A 58 23.24 -9.09 -32.84
CA ASN A 58 22.49 -10.24 -32.34
C ASN A 58 22.06 -10.03 -30.88
N THR A 59 22.96 -9.49 -30.06
CA THR A 59 22.64 -9.14 -28.66
C THR A 59 21.53 -8.10 -28.59
N ALA A 60 21.57 -7.05 -29.41
CA ALA A 60 20.53 -6.03 -29.47
C ALA A 60 19.17 -6.62 -29.90
N LEU A 61 19.15 -7.52 -30.88
CA LEU A 61 17.92 -8.19 -31.32
C LEU A 61 17.32 -9.07 -30.22
N VAL A 62 18.15 -9.80 -29.47
CA VAL A 62 17.69 -10.60 -28.32
C VAL A 62 17.10 -9.70 -27.23
N MET A 63 17.79 -8.61 -26.89
CA MET A 63 17.31 -7.64 -25.89
C MET A 63 16.00 -6.97 -26.32
N ALA A 64 15.87 -6.60 -27.59
CA ALA A 64 14.64 -6.06 -28.14
C ALA A 64 13.50 -7.08 -28.09
N GLY A 65 13.75 -8.34 -28.46
CA GLY A 65 12.77 -9.42 -28.36
C GLY A 65 12.30 -9.67 -26.93
N LEU A 66 13.23 -9.63 -25.96
CA LEU A 66 12.91 -9.75 -24.54
C LEU A 66 12.04 -8.57 -24.06
N ALA A 67 12.40 -7.34 -24.44
CA ALA A 67 11.63 -6.15 -24.08
C ALA A 67 10.22 -6.17 -24.66
N VAL A 68 10.07 -6.53 -25.94
CA VAL A 68 8.75 -6.65 -26.60
C VAL A 68 7.91 -7.73 -25.93
N THR A 69 8.52 -8.85 -25.56
CA THR A 69 7.81 -9.95 -24.88
C THR A 69 7.35 -9.52 -23.48
N ALA A 70 8.20 -8.84 -22.71
CA ALA A 70 7.83 -8.31 -21.40
C ALA A 70 6.68 -7.29 -21.51
N LEU A 71 6.74 -6.37 -22.49
CA LEU A 71 5.68 -5.41 -22.74
C LEU A 71 4.38 -6.08 -23.17
N ALA A 72 4.44 -7.12 -24.00
CA ALA A 72 3.28 -7.89 -24.39
C ALA A 72 2.61 -8.54 -23.16
N VAL A 73 3.39 -9.18 -22.28
CA VAL A 73 2.87 -9.78 -21.04
C VAL A 73 2.21 -8.73 -20.15
N ILE A 74 2.88 -7.59 -19.92
CA ILE A 74 2.32 -6.49 -19.11
C ILE A 74 1.02 -5.97 -19.75
N GLY A 75 1.04 -5.72 -21.06
CA GLY A 75 -0.12 -5.24 -21.81
C GLY A 75 -1.29 -6.20 -21.76
N THR A 76 -1.05 -7.51 -21.93
CA THR A 76 -2.08 -8.54 -21.80
C THR A 76 -2.63 -8.59 -20.37
N MET A 77 -1.78 -8.48 -19.34
CA MET A 77 -2.24 -8.46 -17.95
C MET A 77 -3.14 -7.25 -17.66
N ILE A 78 -2.74 -6.06 -18.10
CA ILE A 78 -3.53 -4.83 -17.96
C ILE A 78 -4.86 -4.98 -18.71
N TRP A 79 -4.83 -5.46 -19.95
CA TRP A 79 -6.03 -5.68 -20.75
C TRP A 79 -6.98 -6.69 -20.09
N LEU A 80 -6.46 -7.79 -19.57
CA LEU A 80 -7.24 -8.80 -18.87
C LEU A 80 -7.88 -8.23 -17.60
N MET A 81 -7.11 -7.51 -16.79
CA MET A 81 -7.62 -6.88 -15.57
C MET A 81 -8.75 -5.90 -15.87
N HIS A 82 -8.60 -5.05 -16.90
CA HIS A 82 -9.63 -4.09 -17.27
C HIS A 82 -10.89 -4.75 -17.81
N THR A 83 -10.75 -5.74 -18.69
CA THR A 83 -11.90 -6.43 -19.29
C THR A 83 -12.67 -7.25 -18.25
N PHE A 84 -11.97 -7.94 -17.35
CA PHE A 84 -12.58 -8.70 -16.26
C PHE A 84 -13.19 -7.80 -15.18
N ALA A 85 -12.53 -6.71 -14.79
CA ALA A 85 -13.11 -5.76 -13.83
C ALA A 85 -14.37 -5.10 -14.40
N ALA A 86 -14.37 -4.76 -15.70
CA ALA A 86 -15.53 -4.20 -16.37
C ALA A 86 -16.68 -5.20 -16.49
N SER A 87 -16.39 -6.48 -16.78
CA SER A 87 -17.41 -7.53 -16.85
C SER A 87 -18.00 -7.84 -15.48
N GLN A 88 -17.17 -7.98 -14.44
CA GLN A 88 -17.63 -8.19 -13.07
C GLN A 88 -18.56 -7.07 -12.61
N ARG A 89 -18.16 -5.80 -12.77
CA ARG A 89 -19.00 -4.65 -12.38
C ARG A 89 -20.37 -4.64 -13.06
N ARG A 90 -20.48 -5.16 -14.29
CA ARG A 90 -21.78 -5.28 -14.99
C ARG A 90 -22.61 -6.46 -14.50
N SER A 91 -21.96 -7.53 -14.03
CA SER A 91 -22.64 -8.72 -13.49
C SER A 91 -23.04 -8.58 -12.02
N LEU A 92 -22.48 -7.61 -11.29
CA LEU A 92 -22.89 -7.35 -9.92
C LEU A 92 -24.25 -6.63 -9.91
N PRO A 93 -25.19 -7.04 -9.05
CA PRO A 93 -26.42 -6.29 -8.83
C PRO A 93 -26.09 -4.90 -8.27
N ALA A 94 -26.93 -3.92 -8.59
CA ALA A 94 -26.81 -2.59 -7.99
C ALA A 94 -26.92 -2.71 -6.46
N LEU A 95 -26.01 -2.03 -5.75
CA LEU A 95 -26.05 -1.98 -4.29
C LEU A 95 -27.37 -1.37 -3.84
N THR A 96 -27.98 -1.95 -2.80
CA THR A 96 -29.19 -1.38 -2.21
C THR A 96 -28.87 -0.08 -1.48
N PRO A 97 -29.84 0.84 -1.34
CA PRO A 97 -29.65 2.07 -0.54
C PRO A 97 -29.12 1.79 0.87
N GLN A 98 -29.51 0.67 1.47
CA GLN A 98 -29.06 0.22 2.79
C GLN A 98 -27.59 -0.18 2.81
N GLN A 99 -27.07 -0.78 1.73
CA GLN A 99 -25.66 -1.16 1.62
C GLN A 99 -24.74 0.04 1.38
N THR A 100 -25.26 1.12 0.80
CA THR A 100 -24.54 2.39 0.59
C THR A 100 -24.76 3.42 1.69
N ALA A 101 -25.65 3.14 2.65
CA ALA A 101 -25.95 4.07 3.73
C ALA A 101 -24.69 4.31 4.57
N ARG A 102 -24.38 5.58 4.84
CA ARG A 102 -23.41 5.91 5.88
C ARG A 102 -24.07 5.73 7.23
N LEU A 103 -23.82 4.59 7.88
CA LEU A 103 -24.23 4.40 9.27
C LEU A 103 -23.23 5.14 10.17
N ALA A 104 -23.71 6.16 10.88
CA ALA A 104 -23.05 6.65 12.07
C ALA A 104 -23.46 5.72 13.22
N PRO A 105 -22.51 5.04 13.90
CA PRO A 105 -22.87 4.21 15.04
C PRO A 105 -23.51 5.06 16.16
N PRO A 106 -24.34 4.45 17.02
CA PRO A 106 -24.81 5.14 18.21
C PRO A 106 -23.62 5.53 19.10
N PRO A 107 -23.74 6.60 19.89
CA PRO A 107 -22.66 7.05 20.77
C PRO A 107 -22.25 5.94 21.78
N PRO A 108 -20.97 5.90 22.19
CA PRO A 108 -19.92 6.90 21.96
C PRO A 108 -19.22 6.75 20.60
N ASN A 109 -19.16 7.86 19.85
CA ASN A 109 -18.44 7.92 18.58
C ASN A 109 -16.97 8.25 18.78
N LEU A 110 -16.12 7.85 17.83
CA LEU A 110 -14.72 8.27 17.80
C LEU A 110 -14.65 9.79 17.72
N GLN A 111 -13.90 10.41 18.63
CA GLN A 111 -13.63 11.84 18.61
C GLN A 111 -12.86 12.20 17.33
N ALA A 112 -13.44 13.08 16.51
CA ALA A 112 -12.91 13.37 15.17
C ALA A 112 -11.54 14.05 15.19
N ASN A 113 -11.29 14.92 16.17
CA ASN A 113 -10.02 15.62 16.32
C ASN A 113 -9.69 15.86 17.81
N PRO A 114 -9.07 14.89 18.49
CA PRO A 114 -8.79 15.00 19.92
C PRO A 114 -7.84 16.14 20.26
N TYR A 115 -6.90 16.49 19.37
CA TYR A 115 -5.91 17.54 19.64
C TYR A 115 -6.53 18.93 19.61
N ALA A 116 -7.36 19.24 18.61
CA ALA A 116 -8.04 20.53 18.53
C ALA A 116 -8.99 20.74 19.72
N ASP A 117 -9.58 19.67 20.24
CA ASP A 117 -10.47 19.73 21.39
C ASP A 117 -9.69 20.01 22.68
N ILE A 118 -8.54 19.34 22.87
CA ILE A 118 -7.61 19.61 23.97
C ILE A 118 -7.11 21.06 23.92
N ASP A 119 -6.76 21.57 22.74
CA ASP A 119 -6.27 22.95 22.60
C ASP A 119 -7.35 23.98 22.94
N ARG A 120 -8.61 23.73 22.54
CA ARG A 120 -9.74 24.60 22.92
C ARG A 120 -9.98 24.59 24.42
N GLU A 121 -9.97 23.43 25.06
CA GLU A 121 -10.14 23.32 26.52
C GLU A 121 -8.98 23.98 27.28
N ARG A 122 -7.75 23.82 26.80
CA ARG A 122 -6.57 24.50 27.35
C ARG A 122 -6.70 26.01 27.24
N ALA A 123 -7.05 26.52 26.06
CA ALA A 123 -7.22 27.97 25.85
C ALA A 123 -8.34 28.55 26.73
N ALA A 124 -9.47 27.85 26.85
CA ALA A 124 -10.57 28.26 27.71
C ALA A 124 -10.18 28.25 29.20
N THR A 125 -9.40 27.25 29.63
CA THR A 125 -8.89 27.15 31.00
C THR A 125 -7.90 28.27 31.29
N GLU A 126 -6.95 28.51 30.39
CA GLU A 126 -5.94 29.56 30.50
C GLU A 126 -6.61 30.95 30.67
N ALA A 127 -7.59 31.26 29.83
CA ALA A 127 -8.35 32.50 29.93
C ALA A 127 -9.07 32.66 31.28
N ARG A 128 -9.53 31.55 31.89
CA ARG A 128 -10.17 31.55 33.21
C ARG A 128 -9.17 31.66 34.36
N ILE A 129 -7.94 31.18 34.26
CA ILE A 129 -6.98 31.27 35.38
C ILE A 129 -6.14 32.56 35.32
N ALA A 130 -5.89 33.10 34.13
CA ALA A 130 -5.10 34.32 33.95
C ALA A 130 -5.90 35.62 34.13
N GLY A 131 -7.23 35.56 34.01
CA GLY A 131 -8.08 36.74 34.06
C GLY A 131 -8.72 37.02 35.43
N TYR A 132 -9.25 38.23 35.58
CA TYR A 132 -10.26 38.56 36.59
C TYR A 132 -11.65 38.15 36.11
N GLY A 133 -12.60 38.06 37.03
CA GLY A 133 -14.01 37.88 36.70
C GLY A 133 -14.86 37.67 37.93
N TYR A 134 -16.09 37.21 37.75
CA TYR A 134 -16.96 36.78 38.84
C TYR A 134 -17.22 35.29 38.74
N ARG A 135 -17.40 34.65 39.89
CA ARG A 135 -17.73 33.21 39.98
C ARG A 135 -19.23 32.96 40.01
N ASP A 136 -20.02 33.98 40.31
CA ASP A 136 -21.47 33.93 40.43
C ASP A 136 -22.13 35.02 39.56
N GLU A 137 -23.34 34.75 39.11
CA GLU A 137 -24.11 35.69 38.28
C GLU A 137 -24.54 36.95 39.06
N ALA A 138 -24.67 36.84 40.38
CA ALA A 138 -24.97 37.97 41.26
C ALA A 138 -23.76 38.88 41.51
N HIS A 139 -22.59 38.56 40.96
CA HIS A 139 -21.35 39.34 41.09
C HIS A 139 -20.92 39.59 42.54
N THR A 140 -21.20 38.64 43.45
CA THR A 140 -20.84 38.76 44.87
C THR A 140 -19.48 38.13 45.19
N ARG A 141 -18.99 37.21 44.33
CA ARG A 141 -17.67 36.59 44.46
C ARG A 141 -16.80 36.89 43.25
N ALA A 142 -15.87 37.82 43.44
CA ALA A 142 -14.82 38.09 42.48
C ALA A 142 -13.79 36.94 42.42
N ARG A 143 -13.31 36.67 41.22
CA ARG A 143 -12.17 35.82 40.87
C ARG A 143 -10.99 36.72 40.52
N ILE A 144 -9.83 36.39 41.07
CA ILE A 144 -8.55 37.00 40.70
C ILE A 144 -7.70 36.02 39.88
N PRO A 145 -6.75 36.51 39.06
CA PRO A 145 -5.77 35.68 38.41
C PRO A 145 -5.02 34.81 39.39
N ILE A 146 -4.66 33.60 38.99
CA ILE A 146 -4.01 32.62 39.87
C ILE A 146 -2.64 33.12 40.34
N ASP A 147 -1.86 33.77 39.48
CA ASP A 147 -0.57 34.35 39.86
C ASP A 147 -0.74 35.39 40.96
N ARG A 148 -1.77 36.24 40.84
CA ARG A 148 -2.09 37.23 41.87
C ARG A 148 -2.55 36.58 43.17
N ALA A 149 -3.32 35.49 43.10
CA ALA A 149 -3.72 34.74 44.29
C ALA A 149 -2.51 34.14 45.00
N MET A 150 -1.55 33.59 44.25
CA MET A 150 -0.31 33.06 44.80
C MET A 150 0.51 34.16 45.49
N GLU A 151 0.70 35.32 44.87
CA GLU A 151 1.39 36.46 45.50
C GLU A 151 0.77 36.88 46.83
N LEU A 152 -0.57 36.89 46.91
CA LEU A 152 -1.29 37.32 48.11
C LEU A 152 -1.21 36.30 49.26
N ILE A 153 -1.00 35.02 48.95
CA ILE A 153 -0.96 33.95 49.95
C ILE A 153 0.45 33.63 50.44
N VAL A 154 1.51 34.12 49.78
CA VAL A 154 2.89 33.88 50.23
C VAL A 154 3.04 34.29 51.71
N GLY A 155 3.44 33.33 52.54
CA GLY A 155 3.65 33.54 53.98
C GLY A 155 2.36 33.61 54.82
N ARG A 156 1.18 33.27 54.26
CA ARG A 156 -0.11 33.27 54.97
C ARG A 156 -0.71 31.85 55.03
N SER A 157 -1.33 31.48 56.15
CA SER A 157 -2.07 30.21 56.26
C SER A 157 -3.28 30.20 55.31
N LEU A 158 -3.56 29.03 54.72
CA LEU A 158 -4.73 28.75 53.89
C LEU A 158 -5.96 28.34 54.71
N GLU A 159 -5.82 28.23 56.04
CA GLU A 159 -6.93 27.85 56.91
C GLU A 159 -8.04 28.91 56.84
N PRO A 160 -9.31 28.48 56.76
CA PRO A 160 -10.44 29.41 56.81
C PRO A 160 -10.35 30.20 58.12
N THR A 161 -10.24 31.52 58.02
CA THR A 161 -10.57 32.37 59.17
C THR A 161 -12.07 32.22 59.36
N GLU A 162 -12.50 31.50 60.40
CA GLU A 162 -13.93 31.40 60.71
C GLU A 162 -14.52 32.82 60.76
N PRO A 163 -15.63 33.07 60.05
CA PRO A 163 -16.25 34.38 60.10
C PRO A 163 -16.72 34.63 61.54
N ALA A 164 -16.28 35.75 62.14
CA ALA A 164 -16.77 36.18 63.44
C ALA A 164 -18.30 36.22 63.40
N ALA A 165 -18.94 35.36 64.19
CA ALA A 165 -20.39 35.30 64.32
C ALA A 165 -20.91 36.70 64.70
N ARG A 166 -21.81 37.23 63.87
CA ARG A 166 -22.59 38.43 64.15
C ARG A 166 -24.02 38.04 64.44
#